data_AF-A0A073AYD2-F1
#
_entry.id   AF-A0A073AYD2-F1
#
_cell.length_a   1.000
_cell.length_b   1.000
_cell.length_c   1.000
_cell.angle_alpha   90.00
_cell.angle_beta   90.00
_cell.angle_gamma   90.00
#
_symmetry.space_group_name_H-M   'P 1'
#
loop_
_entity.id
_entity.type
_entity.pdbx_description
1 polymer ?
#
loop_
_entity_poly.entity_id
_entity_poly.type
_entity_poly.pdbx_seq_one_letter_code
_entity_poly.pdbx_strand_id
1 'polypeptide(L)' 'MNGSLDVRKFLRQQEDRLPRSSASVPAQRSGEPERISAEQVYRARMAVARSAADADDCRLLLEMLGLVPDEDGQLPVRR' A
#
# COMPACT_ATOMS: atom_id res chain seq x y z
N MET A 1 23.68 27.68 19.09
CA MET A 1 22.94 26.50 19.59
C MET A 1 22.93 25.45 18.48
N ASN A 2 23.88 24.49 18.52
CA ASN A 2 24.15 23.52 17.44
C ASN A 2 23.43 22.17 17.61
N GLY A 3 22.37 22.11 18.41
CA GLY A 3 21.74 20.84 18.83
C GLY A 3 21.22 19.96 17.68
N SER A 4 20.91 20.52 16.50
CA SER A 4 20.42 19.72 15.38
C SER A 4 21.50 18.84 14.72
N LEU A 5 22.77 19.23 14.76
CA LEU A 5 23.85 18.45 14.15
C LEU A 5 24.29 17.30 15.06
N ASP A 6 24.28 17.54 16.37
CA ASP A 6 24.63 16.54 17.37
C ASP A 6 23.57 15.42 17.42
N VAL A 7 22.28 15.75 17.26
CA VAL A 7 21.20 14.76 17.19
C VAL A 7 21.34 13.87 15.96
N ARG A 8 21.65 14.43 14.78
CA ARG A 8 21.87 13.63 13.56
C ARG A 8 23.06 12.69 13.70
N LYS A 9 24.14 13.14 14.31
CA LYS A 9 25.34 12.34 14.56
C LYS A 9 25.07 11.22 15.56
N PHE A 10 24.29 11.50 16.60
CA PHE A 10 23.89 10.53 17.62
C PHE A 10 22.97 9.44 17.05
N LEU A 11 21.96 9.81 16.25
CA LEU A 11 21.07 8.85 15.58
C LEU A 11 21.84 7.91 14.64
N ARG A 12 22.78 8.45 13.85
CA ARG A 12 23.64 7.66 12.95
C ARG A 12 24.56 6.69 13.71
N GLN A 13 25.13 7.11 14.84
CA GLN A 13 25.95 6.24 15.68
C GLN A 13 25.16 5.13 16.39
N GLN A 14 23.87 5.35 16.67
CA GLN A 14 23.01 4.28 17.19
C GLN A 14 22.73 3.19 16.15
N GLU A 15 22.58 3.58 14.89
CA GLU A 15 22.36 2.66 13.77
C GLU A 15 23.55 1.70 13.57
N ASP A 16 24.78 2.18 13.78
CA ASP A 16 26.00 1.37 13.68
C ASP A 16 26.26 0.45 14.90
N ARG A 17 25.66 0.75 16.07
CA ARG A 17 25.87 -0.02 17.31
C ARG A 17 24.87 -1.13 17.55
N LEU A 18 23.71 -1.08 16.89
CA LEU A 18 22.73 -2.16 16.98
C LEU A 18 23.13 -3.25 15.97
N PRO A 19 23.33 -4.52 16.39
CA PRO A 19 23.30 -5.61 15.42
C PRO A 19 21.96 -5.48 14.67
N ARG A 20 21.95 -5.70 13.34
CA ARG A 20 20.80 -5.58 12.42
C ARG A 20 19.62 -6.52 12.79
N SER A 21 19.11 -6.39 14.01
CA SER A 21 18.20 -7.30 14.70
C SER A 21 17.11 -6.51 15.43
N SER A 22 16.62 -5.46 14.79
CA SER A 22 15.45 -4.68 15.21
C SER A 22 14.47 -4.57 14.05
N ALA A 23 14.01 -5.74 13.58
CA ALA A 23 12.87 -5.87 12.69
C ALA A 23 11.54 -5.68 13.46
N SER A 24 11.38 -4.58 14.21
CA SER A 24 10.08 -4.21 14.79
C SER A 24 9.20 -3.44 13.82
N VAL A 25 9.79 -2.91 12.74
CA VAL A 25 9.07 -2.30 11.63
C VAL A 25 9.40 -3.04 10.35
N PRO A 26 8.39 -3.41 9.53
CA PRO A 26 8.65 -3.97 8.21
C PRO A 26 9.56 -3.04 7.40
N ALA A 27 10.65 -3.59 6.86
CA ALA A 27 11.54 -2.84 5.99
C ALA A 27 10.78 -2.32 4.75
N GLN A 28 11.18 -1.14 4.27
CA GLN A 28 10.67 -0.57 3.03
C GLN A 28 10.82 -1.60 1.90
N ARG A 29 9.70 -2.03 1.32
CA ARG A 29 9.67 -2.96 0.19
C ARG A 29 10.15 -2.22 -1.06
N SER A 30 11.46 -2.19 -1.25
CA SER A 30 12.10 -1.62 -2.43
C SER A 30 11.76 -2.47 -3.66
N GLY A 31 10.85 -1.98 -4.49
CA GLY A 31 10.80 -2.37 -5.91
C GLY A 31 9.89 -3.53 -6.30
N GLU A 32 8.75 -3.72 -5.63
CA GLU A 32 7.74 -4.67 -6.13
C GLU A 32 6.76 -3.94 -7.05
N PRO A 33 6.86 -4.11 -8.38
CA PRO A 33 5.89 -3.53 -9.30
C PRO A 33 4.50 -4.11 -9.00
N GLU A 34 3.47 -3.28 -9.15
CA GLU A 34 2.04 -3.57 -8.94
C GLU A 34 1.70 -5.05 -9.14
N ARG A 35 1.56 -5.77 -8.02
CA ARG A 35 1.36 -7.24 -7.99
C ARG A 35 -0.06 -7.67 -8.36
N ILE A 36 -0.88 -6.76 -8.86
CA ILE A 36 -2.29 -7.00 -9.11
C ILE A 36 -2.51 -7.06 -10.62
N SER A 37 -2.55 -8.30 -11.11
CA SER A 37 -2.90 -8.62 -12.49
C SER A 37 -4.36 -8.25 -12.81
N ALA A 38 -4.65 -8.01 -14.09
CA ALA A 38 -6.01 -7.78 -14.56
C ALA A 38 -6.96 -8.92 -14.18
N GLU A 39 -6.47 -10.16 -14.16
CA GLU A 39 -7.24 -11.33 -13.75
C GLU A 39 -7.60 -11.32 -12.25
N GLN A 40 -6.71 -10.81 -11.38
CA GLN A 40 -7.03 -10.63 -9.97
C GLN A 40 -8.07 -9.54 -9.75
N VAL A 41 -8.01 -8.45 -10.52
CA VAL A 41 -9.05 -7.41 -10.50
C VAL A 41 -10.38 -7.99 -10.97
N TYR A 42 -10.40 -8.73 -12.08
CA TYR A 42 -11.63 -9.32 -12.61
C TYR A 42 -12.27 -10.26 -11.57
N ARG A 43 -11.48 -11.14 -10.96
CA ARG A 43 -11.96 -12.03 -9.89
C ARG A 43 -12.47 -11.26 -8.68
N ALA A 44 -11.79 -10.18 -8.27
CA ALA A 44 -12.24 -9.34 -7.17
C ALA A 44 -13.59 -8.67 -7.49
N ARG A 45 -13.75 -8.10 -8.68
CA ARG A 45 -15.03 -7.50 -9.13
C ARG A 45 -16.17 -8.52 -9.13
N MET A 46 -15.90 -9.75 -9.58
CA MET A 46 -16.87 -10.84 -9.56
C MET A 46 -17.20 -11.34 -8.14
N ALA A 47 -16.25 -11.28 -7.20
CA ALA A 47 -16.51 -11.59 -5.81
C ALA A 47 -17.42 -10.55 -5.16
N VAL A 48 -17.14 -9.25 -5.37
CA VAL A 48 -17.96 -8.13 -4.87
C VAL A 48 -19.37 -8.19 -5.42
N ALA A 49 -19.53 -8.42 -6.72
CA ALA A 49 -20.85 -8.55 -7.35
C ALA A 49 -21.69 -9.69 -6.78
N ARG A 50 -21.04 -10.76 -6.30
CA ARG A 50 -21.73 -11.89 -5.65
C ARG A 50 -22.07 -11.64 -4.18
N SER A 51 -21.36 -10.73 -3.51
CA SER A 51 -21.58 -10.44 -2.09
C SER A 51 -22.49 -9.24 -1.85
N ALA A 52 -22.67 -8.37 -2.85
CA ALA A 52 -23.49 -7.17 -2.72
C ALA A 52 -24.98 -7.48 -2.56
N ALA A 53 -25.67 -6.67 -1.75
CA ALA A 53 -27.11 -6.80 -1.54
C ALA A 53 -27.91 -6.32 -2.76
N ASP A 54 -27.43 -5.28 -3.43
CA ASP A 54 -28.03 -4.68 -4.63
C ASP A 54 -26.97 -3.99 -5.52
N ALA A 55 -27.43 -3.32 -6.57
CA ALA A 55 -26.56 -2.65 -7.53
C ALA A 55 -25.84 -1.42 -6.96
N ASP A 56 -26.49 -0.67 -6.06
CA ASP A 56 -25.92 0.53 -5.44
C ASP A 56 -24.86 0.15 -4.41
N ASP A 57 -25.12 -0.89 -3.61
CA ASP A 57 -24.17 -1.50 -2.69
C ASP A 57 -22.94 -2.06 -3.43
N CYS A 58 -23.16 -2.78 -4.54
CA CYS A 58 -22.07 -3.27 -5.38
C CYS A 58 -21.18 -2.12 -5.88
N ARG A 59 -21.80 -1.02 -6.34
CA ARG A 59 -21.07 0.15 -6.79
C ARG A 59 -20.24 0.77 -5.66
N LEU A 60 -20.85 0.98 -4.50
CA LEU A 60 -20.17 1.54 -3.34
C LEU A 60 -18.97 0.69 -2.92
N LEU A 61 -19.13 -0.63 -2.86
CA LEU A 61 -18.04 -1.54 -2.51
C LEU A 61 -16.90 -1.52 -3.55
N LEU A 62 -17.22 -1.47 -4.84
CA LEU A 62 -16.21 -1.38 -5.89
C LEU A 62 -15.43 -0.06 -5.82
N GLU A 63 -16.10 1.06 -5.52
CA GLU A 63 -15.48 2.37 -5.32
C GLU A 63 -14.57 2.35 -4.08
N MET A 64 -15.03 1.83 -2.94
CA MET A 64 -14.25 1.72 -1.69
C MET A 64 -13.00 0.86 -1.85
N LEU A 65 -13.06 -0.18 -2.69
CA LEU A 65 -11.95 -1.08 -2.94
C LEU A 65 -11.01 -0.59 -4.07
N GLY A 66 -11.31 0.54 -4.71
CA GLY A 66 -10.53 1.04 -5.85
C GLY A 66 -10.55 0.09 -7.06
N LEU A 67 -11.66 -0.63 -7.23
CA LEU A 67 -11.89 -1.58 -8.33
C LEU A 67 -12.68 -0.96 -9.50
N VAL A 68 -13.02 0.33 -9.39
CA VAL A 68 -13.56 1.15 -10.48
C VAL A 68 -12.40 1.90 -11.15
N PRO A 69 -12.28 1.85 -12.49
CA PRO A 69 -11.28 2.63 -13.19
C PRO A 69 -11.57 4.12 -13.02
N ASP A 70 -10.52 4.90 -12.78
CA ASP A 70 -10.55 6.36 -12.74
C ASP A 70 -10.76 6.95 -14.17
N GLU A 71 -10.83 8.28 -14.28
CA GLU A 71 -11.00 9.00 -15.56
C GLU A 71 -9.94 8.61 -16.60
N ASP A 72 -8.73 8.24 -16.17
CA ASP A 72 -7.62 7.77 -17.02
C ASP A 72 -7.71 6.28 -17.40
N GLY A 73 -8.77 5.58 -16.99
CA GLY A 73 -8.93 4.14 -17.19
C GLY A 73 -8.04 3.28 -16.29
N GLN A 74 -7.27 3.89 -15.37
CA GLN A 74 -6.45 3.18 -14.39
C GLN A 74 -7.24 2.87 -13.13
N LEU A 75 -7.05 1.66 -12.61
CA LEU A 75 -7.63 1.27 -11.34
C LEU A 75 -6.74 1.80 -10.21
N PRO A 76 -7.29 2.48 -9.18
CA PRO A 76 -6.53 2.95 -8.03
C PRO A 76 -5.73 1.85 -7.33
N VAL A 77 -6.21 0.60 -7.39
CA VAL A 77 -5.51 -0.57 -6.82
C VAL A 77 -4.25 -0.98 -7.61
N ARG A 78 -4.08 -0.43 -8.81
CA ARG A 78 -2.94 -0.63 -9.73
C ARG A 78 -2.23 0.71 -9.95
N ARG A 79 -1.98 1.45 -8.87
CA ARG A 79 -1.09 2.62 -8.80
C ARG A 79 -0.08 2.35 -7.66
#